data_AF-A0A366DHF2-F1
#
_entry.id   AF-A0A366DHF2-F1
#
_cell.length_a   1.000
_cell.length_b   1.000
_cell.length_c   1.000
_cell.angle_alpha   90.00
_cell.angle_beta   90.00
_cell.angle_gamma   90.00
#
_symmetry.space_group_name_H-M   'P 1'
#
loop_
_entity.id
_entity.type
_entity.pdbx_description
1 polymer ?
#
loop_
_entity_poly.entity_id
_entity_poly.type
_entity_poly.pdbx_seq_one_letter_code
_entity_poly.pdbx_strand_id
1 'polypeptide(L)'
;MKTMTVPTTVIGGYAVVASFVFSATIVETIMFYPNIFRDIPESLVLHDEFMSAIGIGDIMRPLGAVMTLCALIACAAAVRYRIARGWVVASLASLVAGQFLLSVLYQWPRASILFDDRDQYTVSELESAATEFLIGHGLRMVAALITAVCAVVAALACHRVLVLARAERALVPAG
;
A
#
# COMPACT_ATOMS: atom_id res chain seq x y z
N MET A 1 18.53 26.19 -13.04
CA MET A 1 18.20 24.77 -12.75
C MET A 1 17.11 24.73 -11.68
N LYS A 2 16.02 23.97 -11.85
CA LYS A 2 15.01 23.83 -10.79
C LYS A 2 15.63 23.18 -9.57
N THR A 3 15.27 23.62 -8.36
CA THR A 3 15.77 23.04 -7.11
C THR A 3 15.33 21.58 -7.01
N MET A 4 16.29 20.65 -6.99
CA MET A 4 16.03 19.19 -6.88
C MET A 4 15.58 18.75 -5.48
N THR A 5 15.66 19.64 -4.49
CA THR A 5 15.20 19.37 -3.12
C THR A 5 13.72 18.98 -3.08
N VAL A 6 12.87 19.70 -3.82
CA VAL A 6 11.40 19.47 -3.81
C VAL A 6 11.04 18.05 -4.28
N PRO A 7 11.43 17.59 -5.50
CA PRO A 7 11.09 16.23 -5.93
C PRO A 7 11.73 15.16 -5.03
N THR A 8 12.95 15.37 -4.52
CA THR A 8 13.57 14.43 -3.57
C THR A 8 12.78 14.30 -2.28
N THR A 9 12.34 15.41 -1.68
CA THR A 9 11.54 15.38 -0.44
C THR A 9 10.16 14.78 -0.67
N VAL A 10 9.47 15.18 -1.75
CA VAL A 10 8.10 14.70 -2.04
C VAL A 10 8.09 13.21 -2.37
N ILE A 11 8.94 12.77 -3.30
CA ILE A 11 8.99 11.36 -3.72
C ILE A 11 9.60 10.49 -2.61
N GLY A 12 10.57 11.02 -1.85
CA GLY A 12 11.10 10.34 -0.66
C GLY A 12 10.05 10.15 0.43
N GLY A 13 9.24 11.18 0.72
CA GLY A 13 8.14 11.09 1.67
C GLY A 13 7.09 10.07 1.23
N TYR A 14 6.73 10.05 -0.06
CA TYR A 14 5.87 9.02 -0.62
C TYR A 14 6.44 7.61 -0.43
N ALA A 15 7.73 7.40 -0.71
CA ALA A 15 8.37 6.11 -0.53
C ALA A 15 8.32 5.63 0.93
N VAL A 16 8.55 6.52 1.90
CA VAL A 16 8.41 6.19 3.33
C VAL A 16 7.00 5.74 3.66
N VAL A 17 5.98 6.49 3.21
CA VAL A 17 4.57 6.13 3.44
C VAL A 17 4.25 4.78 2.80
N ALA A 18 4.64 4.57 1.55
CA ALA A 18 4.39 3.30 0.84
C ALA A 18 5.05 2.11 1.55
N SER A 19 6.30 2.26 2.01
CA SER A 19 6.99 1.23 2.81
C SER A 19 6.28 0.97 4.14
N PHE A 20 5.84 2.02 4.84
CA PHE A 20 5.12 1.88 6.10
C PHE A 20 3.80 1.15 5.93
N VAL A 21 2.99 1.52 4.93
CA VAL A 21 1.73 0.82 4.63
C VAL A 21 1.99 -0.65 4.31
N PHE A 22 2.98 -0.94 3.47
CA PHE A 22 3.34 -2.32 3.15
C PHE A 22 3.75 -3.13 4.39
N SER A 23 4.58 -2.54 5.26
CA SER A 23 4.95 -3.19 6.53
C SER A 23 3.75 -3.41 7.44
N ALA A 24 2.84 -2.44 7.54
CA ALA A 24 1.59 -2.59 8.30
C ALA A 24 0.74 -3.74 7.76
N THR A 25 0.59 -3.85 6.44
CA THR A 25 -0.11 -4.99 5.80
C THR A 25 0.57 -6.33 6.08
N ILE A 26 1.91 -6.39 6.09
CA ILE A 26 2.61 -7.63 6.47
C ILE A 26 2.30 -8.00 7.93
N VAL A 27 2.39 -7.05 8.85
CA VAL A 27 2.12 -7.28 10.27
C VAL A 27 0.68 -7.75 10.47
N GLU A 28 -0.28 -7.10 9.80
CA GLU A 28 -1.67 -7.53 9.77
C GLU A 28 -1.79 -9.00 9.32
N THR A 29 -1.15 -9.34 8.20
CA THR A 29 -1.22 -10.67 7.60
C THR A 29 -0.61 -11.74 8.49
N ILE A 30 0.53 -11.46 9.13
CA ILE A 30 1.24 -12.47 9.93
C ILE A 30 0.62 -12.61 11.32
N MET A 31 0.16 -11.51 11.93
CA MET A 31 -0.30 -11.53 13.32
C MET A 31 -1.80 -11.79 13.45
N PHE A 32 -2.63 -11.30 12.52
CA PHE A 32 -4.09 -11.39 12.66
C PHE A 32 -4.67 -12.55 11.86
N TYR A 33 -4.31 -12.68 10.59
CA TYR A 33 -5.01 -13.63 9.70
C TYR A 33 -4.91 -15.11 10.15
N PRO A 34 -3.78 -15.61 10.69
CA PRO A 34 -3.72 -16.97 11.22
C PRO A 34 -4.65 -17.20 12.41
N ASN A 35 -5.04 -16.13 13.13
CA ASN A 35 -5.98 -16.22 14.25
C ASN A 35 -7.43 -16.05 13.77
N ILE A 36 -7.67 -15.14 12.82
CA ILE A 36 -9.01 -14.87 12.27
C ILE A 36 -9.56 -16.06 11.49
N PHE A 37 -8.72 -16.73 10.70
CA PHE A 37 -9.14 -17.80 9.77
C PHE A 37 -8.77 -19.22 10.25
N ARG A 38 -8.48 -19.39 11.54
CA ARG A 38 -8.05 -20.68 12.10
C ARG A 38 -9.19 -21.70 12.15
N ASP A 39 -10.29 -21.33 12.80
CA ASP A 39 -11.38 -22.21 13.22
C ASP A 39 -12.71 -21.51 12.90
N ILE A 40 -13.05 -21.41 11.62
CA ILE A 40 -14.27 -20.75 11.13
C ILE A 40 -15.49 -21.62 11.48
N PRO A 41 -16.59 -21.05 12.02
CA PRO A 41 -16.88 -19.62 12.19
C PRO A 41 -16.50 -19.04 13.57
N GLU A 42 -16.09 -19.87 14.52
CA GLU A 42 -15.86 -19.48 15.92
C GLU A 42 -14.78 -18.39 16.05
N SER A 43 -13.71 -18.48 15.26
CA SER A 43 -12.65 -17.47 15.23
C SER A 43 -13.11 -16.11 14.68
N LEU A 44 -14.11 -16.08 13.79
CA LEU A 44 -14.68 -14.83 13.26
C LEU A 44 -15.53 -14.13 14.34
N VAL A 45 -16.31 -14.89 15.10
CA VAL A 45 -17.08 -14.35 16.24
C VAL A 45 -16.14 -13.75 17.28
N LEU A 46 -15.08 -14.48 17.64
CA LEU A 46 -14.09 -13.99 18.59
C LEU A 46 -13.35 -12.74 18.09
N HIS A 47 -13.07 -12.68 16.78
CA HIS A 47 -12.47 -11.49 16.17
C HIS A 47 -13.38 -10.27 16.31
N ASP A 48 -14.67 -10.40 16.06
CA ASP A 48 -15.63 -9.28 16.20
C ASP A 48 -15.74 -8.81 17.65
N GLU A 49 -15.73 -9.73 18.62
CA GLU A 49 -15.71 -9.39 20.04
C GLU A 49 -14.44 -8.63 20.42
N PHE A 50 -13.28 -9.11 19.95
CA PHE A 50 -11.97 -8.48 20.19
C PHE A 50 -11.87 -7.08 19.55
N MET A 51 -12.41 -6.91 18.35
CA MET A 51 -12.37 -5.67 17.56
C MET A 51 -13.62 -4.78 17.73
N SER A 52 -14.39 -4.99 18.80
CA SER A 52 -15.67 -4.29 19.04
C SER A 52 -15.57 -2.76 19.14
N ALA A 53 -14.41 -2.21 19.49
CA ALA A 53 -14.18 -0.77 19.61
C ALA A 53 -13.56 -0.14 18.35
N ILE A 54 -12.57 -0.82 17.74
CA ILE A 54 -11.84 -0.34 16.56
C ILE A 54 -11.52 -1.55 15.68
N GLY A 55 -12.05 -1.56 14.46
CA GLY A 55 -11.72 -2.58 13.48
C GLY A 55 -10.43 -2.27 12.72
N ILE A 56 -9.78 -3.29 12.18
CA ILE A 56 -8.58 -3.12 11.34
C ILE A 56 -8.87 -2.20 10.14
N GLY A 57 -10.07 -2.34 9.56
CA GLY A 57 -10.55 -1.51 8.46
C GLY A 57 -10.61 -0.02 8.79
N ASP A 58 -10.86 0.35 10.05
CA ASP A 58 -10.97 1.75 10.48
C ASP A 58 -9.61 2.46 10.45
N ILE A 59 -8.51 1.71 10.53
CA ILE A 59 -7.15 2.23 10.45
C ILE A 59 -6.57 2.07 9.03
N MET A 60 -6.76 0.90 8.42
CA MET A 60 -6.16 0.59 7.12
C MET A 60 -6.79 1.39 5.97
N ARG A 61 -8.10 1.67 6.00
CA ARG A 61 -8.76 2.44 4.93
C ARG A 61 -8.27 3.89 4.88
N PRO A 62 -8.22 4.66 5.99
CA PRO A 62 -7.63 5.99 5.97
C PRO A 62 -6.15 5.97 5.58
N LEU A 63 -5.38 4.99 6.05
CA LEU A 63 -3.96 4.85 5.70
C LEU A 63 -3.78 4.65 4.18
N GLY A 64 -4.62 3.81 3.56
CA GLY A 64 -4.66 3.63 2.11
C GLY A 64 -5.02 4.92 1.35
N ALA A 65 -5.96 5.71 1.88
CA ALA A 65 -6.32 7.01 1.29
C ALA A 65 -5.15 8.02 1.36
N VAL A 66 -4.46 8.09 2.50
CA VAL A 66 -3.27 8.94 2.69
C VAL A 66 -2.16 8.52 1.73
N MET A 67 -1.86 7.22 1.62
CA MET A 67 -0.87 6.70 0.69
C MET A 67 -1.23 7.04 -0.76
N THR A 68 -2.51 6.92 -1.14
CA THR A 68 -2.98 7.29 -2.49
C THR A 68 -2.78 8.77 -2.77
N LEU A 69 -3.10 9.64 -1.80
CA LEU A 69 -2.85 11.07 -1.92
C LEU A 69 -1.34 11.37 -2.08
N CYS A 70 -0.49 10.74 -1.29
CA CYS A 70 0.97 10.86 -1.42
C CYS A 70 1.45 10.41 -2.81
N ALA A 71 0.90 9.31 -3.34
CA ALA A 71 1.24 8.82 -4.68
C ALA A 71 0.86 9.83 -5.78
N LEU A 72 -0.32 10.45 -5.68
CA LEU A 72 -0.77 11.48 -6.62
C LEU A 72 0.13 12.73 -6.58
N ILE A 73 0.51 13.19 -5.38
CA ILE A 73 1.42 14.33 -5.21
C ILE A 73 2.82 13.99 -5.76
N ALA A 74 3.30 12.76 -5.51
CA ALA A 74 4.56 12.27 -6.08
C ALA A 74 4.53 12.19 -7.62
N CYS A 75 3.42 11.74 -8.20
CA CYS A 75 3.19 11.77 -9.65
C CYS A 75 3.27 13.19 -10.22
N ALA A 76 2.57 14.14 -9.58
CA ALA A 76 2.61 15.55 -9.99
C ALA A 76 4.04 16.11 -9.95
N ALA A 77 4.79 15.81 -8.90
CA ALA A 77 6.20 16.18 -8.79
C ALA A 77 7.05 15.51 -9.89
N ALA A 78 6.91 14.20 -10.11
CA ALA A 78 7.64 13.47 -11.14
C ALA A 78 7.41 14.04 -12.54
N VAL A 79 6.17 14.43 -12.87
CA VAL A 79 5.82 15.07 -14.15
C VAL A 79 6.41 16.48 -14.24
N ARG A 80 6.22 17.31 -13.21
CA ARG A 80 6.68 18.71 -13.14
C ARG A 80 8.19 18.85 -13.27
N TYR A 81 8.94 17.93 -12.67
CA TYR A 81 10.41 17.90 -12.65
C TYR A 81 11.01 16.94 -13.67
N ARG A 82 10.17 16.17 -14.40
CA ARG A 82 10.56 15.18 -15.42
C ARG A 82 11.56 14.14 -14.92
N ILE A 83 11.45 13.75 -13.65
CA ILE A 83 12.37 12.83 -12.97
C ILE A 83 11.61 11.60 -12.47
N ALA A 84 12.23 10.42 -12.53
CA ALA A 84 11.71 9.15 -12.01
C ALA A 84 10.29 8.75 -12.48
N ARG A 85 9.77 9.36 -13.56
CA ARG A 85 8.38 9.20 -14.02
C ARG A 85 7.96 7.75 -14.20
N GLY A 86 8.80 6.93 -14.84
CA GLY A 86 8.50 5.51 -15.07
C GLY A 86 8.27 4.74 -13.77
N TRP A 87 9.13 4.95 -12.78
CA TRP A 87 9.02 4.28 -11.48
C TRP A 87 7.82 4.76 -10.66
N VAL A 88 7.53 6.06 -10.68
CA VAL A 88 6.36 6.61 -9.97
C VAL A 88 5.05 6.16 -10.63
N VAL A 89 4.99 6.10 -11.96
CA VAL A 89 3.82 5.58 -12.69
C VAL A 89 3.64 4.08 -12.44
N ALA A 90 4.72 3.28 -12.48
CA ALA A 90 4.64 1.86 -12.16
C ALA A 90 4.15 1.62 -10.71
N SER A 91 4.65 2.42 -9.77
CA SER A 91 4.21 2.41 -8.38
C SER A 91 2.71 2.73 -8.26
N LEU A 92 2.23 3.81 -8.88
CA LEU A 92 0.83 4.19 -8.86
C LEU A 92 -0.07 3.15 -9.56
N ALA A 93 0.37 2.59 -10.68
CA ALA A 93 -0.38 1.57 -11.40
C ALA A 93 -0.55 0.30 -10.54
N SER A 94 0.53 -0.14 -9.89
CA SER A 94 0.47 -1.28 -8.96
C SER A 94 -0.42 -0.98 -7.75
N LEU A 95 -0.36 0.25 -7.21
CA LEU A 95 -1.22 0.69 -6.13
C LEU A 95 -2.70 0.63 -6.50
N VAL A 96 -3.08 1.19 -7.65
CA VAL A 96 -4.47 1.20 -8.11
C VAL A 96 -4.94 -0.21 -8.43
N ALA A 97 -4.13 -1.01 -9.12
CA ALA A 97 -4.49 -2.38 -9.46
C ALA A 97 -4.68 -3.26 -8.21
N GLY A 98 -3.73 -3.21 -7.28
CA GLY A 98 -3.75 -4.04 -6.08
C GLY A 98 -4.66 -3.50 -4.98
N GLN A 99 -4.50 -2.25 -4.57
CA GLN A 99 -5.19 -1.74 -3.39
C GLN A 99 -6.60 -1.24 -3.68
N PHE A 100 -6.90 -0.84 -4.92
CA PHE A 100 -8.22 -0.36 -5.29
C PHE A 100 -9.02 -1.41 -6.08
N LEU A 101 -8.56 -1.80 -7.27
CA LEU A 101 -9.33 -2.70 -8.14
C LEU A 101 -9.53 -4.08 -7.53
N LEU A 102 -8.45 -4.72 -7.07
CA LEU A 102 -8.56 -6.03 -6.43
C LEU A 102 -9.36 -5.97 -5.12
N SER A 103 -9.30 -4.84 -4.39
CA SER A 103 -10.12 -4.63 -3.20
C SER A 103 -11.62 -4.63 -3.54
N VAL A 104 -12.03 -3.76 -4.46
CA VAL A 104 -13.45 -3.54 -4.77
C VAL A 104 -14.05 -4.73 -5.53
N LEU A 105 -13.31 -5.24 -6.52
CA LEU A 105 -13.84 -6.25 -7.44
C LEU A 105 -13.76 -7.68 -6.88
N TYR A 106 -12.75 -7.96 -6.06
CA TYR A 106 -12.51 -9.32 -5.57
C TYR A 106 -12.73 -9.42 -4.07
N GLN A 107 -12.12 -8.56 -3.27
CA GLN A 107 -12.07 -8.77 -1.82
C GLN A 107 -13.32 -8.32 -1.07
N TRP A 108 -13.98 -7.23 -1.48
CA TRP A 108 -15.21 -6.75 -0.83
C TRP A 108 -16.34 -7.77 -0.83
N PRO A 109 -16.66 -8.46 -1.96
CA PRO A 109 -17.68 -9.51 -1.94
C PRO A 109 -17.39 -10.67 -0.98
N ARG A 110 -16.12 -11.03 -0.76
CA ARG A 110 -15.77 -12.08 0.21
C ARG A 110 -15.76 -11.55 1.63
N ALA A 111 -15.35 -10.30 1.82
CA ALA A 111 -15.41 -9.64 3.11
C ALA A 111 -16.86 -9.57 3.63
N SER A 112 -17.83 -9.22 2.78
CA SER A 112 -19.23 -9.17 3.20
C SER A 112 -19.75 -10.55 3.62
N ILE A 113 -19.41 -11.61 2.88
CA ILE A 113 -19.77 -13.00 3.26
C ILE A 113 -19.18 -13.37 4.63
N LEU A 114 -17.93 -12.99 4.88
CA LEU A 114 -17.20 -13.39 6.10
C LEU A 114 -17.57 -12.57 7.33
N PHE A 115 -17.81 -11.27 7.17
CA PHE A 115 -17.92 -10.34 8.30
C PHE A 115 -19.33 -9.76 8.47
N ASP A 116 -20.10 -9.56 7.38
CA ASP A 116 -21.39 -8.85 7.42
C ASP A 116 -22.59 -9.82 7.36
N ASP A 117 -22.60 -10.74 6.38
CA ASP A 117 -23.75 -11.58 6.03
C ASP A 117 -23.60 -13.05 6.47
N ARG A 118 -22.69 -13.32 7.41
CA ARG A 118 -22.23 -14.68 7.77
C ARG A 118 -23.35 -15.66 8.17
N ASP A 119 -24.44 -15.16 8.73
CA ASP A 119 -25.59 -15.92 9.21
C ASP A 119 -26.41 -16.53 8.07
N GLN A 120 -26.22 -16.04 6.84
CA GLN A 120 -26.89 -16.48 5.63
C GLN A 120 -26.17 -17.65 4.94
N TYR A 121 -24.95 -18.01 5.39
CA TYR A 121 -24.09 -18.97 4.71
C TYR A 121 -23.76 -20.20 5.57
N THR A 122 -23.52 -21.32 4.91
CA THR A 122 -23.03 -22.55 5.55
C THR A 122 -21.55 -22.42 5.91
N VAL A 123 -21.08 -23.22 6.88
CA VAL A 123 -19.66 -23.23 7.29
C VAL A 123 -18.72 -23.50 6.10
N SER A 124 -19.08 -24.44 5.22
CA SER A 124 -18.29 -24.73 4.02
C SER A 124 -18.18 -23.54 3.05
N GLU A 125 -19.24 -22.72 2.94
CA GLU A 125 -19.22 -21.52 2.11
C GLU A 125 -18.34 -20.43 2.75
N LEU A 126 -18.35 -20.32 4.08
CA LEU A 126 -17.47 -19.41 4.82
C LEU A 126 -15.99 -19.80 4.68
N GLU A 127 -15.66 -21.10 4.79
CA GLU A 127 -14.29 -21.60 4.58
C GLU A 127 -13.80 -21.35 3.15
N SER A 128 -14.68 -21.54 2.16
CA SER A 128 -14.38 -21.24 0.76
C SER A 128 -14.15 -19.74 0.56
N ALA A 129 -15.02 -18.89 1.10
CA ALA A 129 -14.88 -17.44 1.05
C ALA A 129 -13.60 -16.96 1.74
N ALA A 130 -13.22 -17.56 2.87
CA ALA A 130 -11.98 -17.25 3.58
C ALA A 130 -10.75 -17.61 2.75
N THR A 131 -10.76 -18.77 2.10
CA THR A 131 -9.67 -19.18 1.21
C THR A 131 -9.52 -18.23 0.03
N GLU A 132 -10.64 -17.87 -0.62
CA GLU A 132 -10.65 -16.87 -1.69
C GLU A 132 -10.16 -15.51 -1.20
N PHE A 133 -10.62 -15.06 -0.03
CA PHE A 133 -10.18 -13.82 0.59
C PHE A 133 -8.66 -13.80 0.81
N LEU A 134 -8.09 -14.88 1.33
CA LEU A 134 -6.64 -15.00 1.56
C LEU A 134 -5.83 -14.99 0.26
N ILE A 135 -6.32 -15.63 -0.81
CA ILE A 135 -5.70 -15.58 -2.13
C ILE A 135 -5.68 -14.14 -2.65
N GLY A 136 -6.84 -13.47 -2.58
CA GLY A 136 -6.97 -12.06 -2.97
C GLY A 136 -6.04 -11.16 -2.17
N HIS A 137 -5.96 -11.36 -0.86
CA HIS A 137 -5.06 -10.62 0.01
C HIS A 137 -3.58 -10.86 -0.32
N GLY A 138 -3.19 -12.10 -0.61
CA GLY A 138 -1.81 -12.42 -1.04
C GLY A 138 -1.41 -11.64 -2.30
N LEU A 139 -2.31 -11.56 -3.29
CA LEU A 139 -2.10 -10.77 -4.50
C LEU A 139 -1.99 -9.26 -4.19
N ARG A 140 -2.79 -8.74 -3.25
CA ARG A 140 -2.67 -7.34 -2.80
C ARG A 140 -1.35 -7.08 -2.10
N MET A 141 -0.87 -8.02 -1.30
CA MET A 141 0.42 -7.89 -0.61
C MET A 141 1.56 -7.82 -1.61
N VAL A 142 1.53 -8.63 -2.68
CA VAL A 142 2.50 -8.55 -3.78
C VAL A 142 2.42 -7.20 -4.48
N ALA A 143 1.21 -6.69 -4.75
CA ALA A 143 1.05 -5.37 -5.35
C ALA A 143 1.53 -4.22 -4.42
N ALA A 144 1.30 -4.33 -3.11
CA ALA A 144 1.84 -3.38 -2.12
C ALA A 144 3.38 -3.41 -2.09
N LEU A 145 3.98 -4.59 -2.18
CA LEU A 145 5.44 -4.74 -2.29
C LEU A 145 5.97 -4.06 -3.54
N ILE A 146 5.38 -4.32 -4.71
CA ILE A 146 5.79 -3.68 -5.98
C ILE A 146 5.64 -2.16 -5.88
N THR A 147 4.52 -1.69 -5.32
CA THR A 147 4.27 -0.26 -5.08
C THR A 147 5.39 0.36 -4.26
N ALA A 148 5.74 -0.24 -3.12
CA ALA A 148 6.78 0.26 -2.22
C ALA A 148 8.17 0.20 -2.85
N VAL A 149 8.53 -0.90 -3.52
CA VAL A 149 9.82 -1.04 -4.21
C VAL A 149 9.97 0.01 -5.30
N CYS A 150 8.97 0.18 -6.16
CA CYS A 150 9.01 1.21 -7.20
C CYS A 150 9.10 2.63 -6.62
N ALA A 151 8.41 2.91 -5.51
CA ALA A 151 8.51 4.20 -4.82
C ALA A 151 9.92 4.46 -4.26
N VAL A 152 10.54 3.47 -3.63
CA VAL A 152 11.92 3.55 -3.13
C VAL A 152 12.91 3.76 -4.27
N VAL A 153 12.80 3.00 -5.36
CA VAL A 153 13.66 3.18 -6.54
C VAL A 153 13.49 4.58 -7.14
N ALA A 154 12.26 5.12 -7.19
CA ALA A 154 12.02 6.49 -7.62
C ALA A 154 12.70 7.53 -6.71
N ALA A 155 12.63 7.33 -5.39
CA ALA A 155 13.28 8.19 -4.41
C ALA A 155 14.81 8.17 -4.54
N LEU A 156 15.40 6.98 -4.71
CA LEU A 156 16.84 6.81 -4.94
C LEU A 156 17.29 7.46 -6.25
N ALA A 157 16.50 7.35 -7.32
CA ALA A 157 16.77 8.04 -8.58
C ALA A 157 16.78 9.57 -8.41
N CYS A 158 15.84 10.11 -7.62
CA CYS A 158 15.82 11.55 -7.30
C CYS A 158 17.02 11.97 -6.45
N HIS A 159 17.39 11.14 -5.45
CA HIS A 159 18.54 11.40 -4.60
C HIS A 159 19.84 11.41 -5.41
N ARG A 160 20.03 10.45 -6.33
CA ARG A 160 21.20 10.39 -7.22
C ARG A 160 21.37 11.69 -8.01
N VAL A 161 20.30 12.21 -8.61
CA VAL A 161 20.34 13.48 -9.38
C VAL A 161 20.69 14.66 -8.49
N LEU A 162 20.15 14.72 -7.26
CA LEU A 162 20.46 15.77 -6.30
C LEU A 162 21.96 15.76 -5.91
N VAL A 163 22.52 14.60 -5.63
CA VAL A 163 23.95 14.44 -5.26
C VAL A 163 24.86 14.88 -6.40
N LEU A 164 24.59 14.42 -7.63
CA LEU A 164 25.37 14.81 -8.81
C LEU A 164 25.34 16.33 -9.04
N ALA A 165 24.15 16.94 -8.98
CA ALA A 165 24.00 18.38 -9.14
C ALA A 165 24.62 19.22 -7.99
N ARG A 166 24.89 18.61 -6.82
CA ARG A 166 25.63 19.25 -5.72
C ARG A 166 27.13 19.13 -5.95
N ALA A 167 27.62 17.97 -6.39
CA ALA A 167 29.02 17.74 -6.72
C ALA A 167 29.49 18.67 -7.86
N GLU A 168 28.72 18.79 -8.94
CA GLU A 168 29.02 19.72 -10.04
C GLU A 168 29.16 21.17 -9.56
N ARG A 169 28.29 21.61 -8.64
CA ARG A 169 28.34 22.96 -8.06
C ARG A 169 29.54 23.17 -7.15
N ALA A 170 30.03 22.13 -6.47
CA ALA A 170 31.22 22.23 -5.64
C ALA A 170 32.51 22.30 -6.48
N LEU A 171 32.50 21.75 -7.70
CA LEU A 171 33.63 21.75 -8.63
C LEU A 171 33.79 23.05 -9.42
N VAL A 172 32.75 23.89 -9.48
CA VAL A 172 32.80 25.22 -10.11
C VAL A 172 32.84 26.26 -8.99
N PRO A 173 34.03 26.78 -8.59
CA PRO A 173 34.09 27.86 -7.62
C PRO A 173 33.35 29.06 -8.19
N ALA A 174 32.54 29.72 -7.36
CA ALA A 174 31.94 31.01 -7.73
C ALA A 174 33.10 31.99 -7.96
N GLY A 175 33.37 32.28 -9.25
CA GLY A 175 34.25 33.36 -9.67
C GLY A 175 33.61 34.71 -9.41
#